data_AF-A0A7V4L810-F1
#
_entry.id   AF-A0A7V4L810-F1
#
_cell.length_a   1.000
_cell.length_b   1.000
_cell.length_c   1.000
_cell.angle_alpha   90.00
_cell.angle_beta   90.00
_cell.angle_gamma   90.00
#
_symmetry.space_group_name_H-M   'P 1'
#
loop_
_entity.id
_entity.type
_entity.pdbx_description
1 polymer ?
#
loop_
_entity_poly.entity_id
_entity_poly.type
_entity_poly.pdbx_seq_one_letter_code
_entity_poly.pdbx_strand_id
1 'polypeptide(L)'
;MPLLHISTSAPPAEESKRAELLKGLSALVARLLGKPESYVMISLAARADMSFAGSIAPACYAELKNVGTMSPGQTENLSKVLCQELSRGLGVP
;
A
#
# COMPACT_ATOMS: atom_id res chain seq x y z
N MET A 1 -6.66 -2.84 -14.36
CA MET A 1 -6.35 -1.49 -13.87
C MET A 1 -6.47 -1.45 -12.35
N PRO A 2 -5.45 -1.93 -11.61
CA PRO A 2 -5.41 -1.80 -10.16
C PRO A 2 -4.94 -0.41 -9.70
N LEU A 3 -5.51 0.09 -8.61
CA LEU A 3 -5.04 1.26 -7.87
C LEU A 3 -4.81 0.86 -6.42
N LEU A 4 -3.59 1.01 -5.93
CA LEU A 4 -3.29 0.98 -4.50
C LEU A 4 -3.12 2.43 -4.02
N HIS A 5 -4.08 2.92 -3.25
CA HIS A 5 -3.98 4.22 -2.58
C HIS A 5 -3.57 4.02 -1.13
N ILE A 6 -2.56 4.78 -0.70
CA ILE A 6 -1.96 4.69 0.63
C ILE A 6 -2.02 6.08 1.25
N SER A 7 -2.56 6.17 2.46
CA SER A 7 -2.53 7.36 3.29
C SER A 7 -1.84 7.02 4.60
N THR A 8 -0.88 7.85 5.03
CA THR A 8 -0.13 7.57 6.26
C THR A 8 0.22 8.83 7.04
N SER A 9 0.16 8.72 8.37
CA SER A 9 0.68 9.72 9.32
C SER A 9 2.16 9.51 9.65
N ALA A 10 2.79 8.46 9.14
CA ALA A 10 4.21 8.22 9.35
C ALA A 10 5.06 9.38 8.78
N PRO A 11 6.17 9.73 9.44
CA PRO A 11 7.10 10.71 8.89
C PRO A 11 7.53 10.32 7.47
N PRO A 12 7.65 11.27 6.54
CA PRO A 12 8.04 10.95 5.18
C PRO A 12 9.46 10.36 5.16
N ALA A 13 9.62 9.22 4.50
CA ALA A 13 10.93 8.68 4.20
C ALA A 13 11.68 9.55 3.17
N GLU A 14 13.00 9.34 3.09
CA GLU A 14 13.84 9.86 2.02
C GLU A 14 13.25 9.55 0.64
N GLU A 15 13.43 10.47 -0.31
CA GLU A 15 12.82 10.36 -1.64
C GLU A 15 13.20 9.07 -2.37
N SER A 16 14.46 8.64 -2.26
CA SER A 16 14.94 7.37 -2.84
C SER A 16 14.20 6.16 -2.27
N LYS A 17 14.08 6.07 -0.93
CA LYS A 17 13.35 4.98 -0.26
C LYS A 17 11.86 4.99 -0.61
N ARG A 18 11.27 6.18 -0.72
CA ARG A 18 9.87 6.32 -1.16
C ARG A 18 9.70 5.83 -2.60
N ALA A 19 10.60 6.19 -3.51
CA ALA A 19 10.56 5.73 -4.90
C ALA A 19 10.73 4.20 -5.01
N GLU A 20 11.64 3.61 -4.22
CA GLU A 20 11.83 2.16 -4.14
C GLU A 20 10.56 1.44 -3.63
N LEU A 21 9.94 1.96 -2.56
CA LEU A 21 8.69 1.41 -2.04
C LEU A 21 7.58 1.43 -3.11
N LEU A 22 7.36 2.56 -3.77
CA LEU A 22 6.32 2.70 -4.79
C LEU A 22 6.54 1.75 -5.97
N LYS A 23 7.78 1.63 -6.45
CA LYS A 23 8.14 0.67 -7.52
C LYS A 23 7.95 -0.78 -7.06
N GLY A 24 8.37 -1.11 -5.85
CA GLY A 24 8.20 -2.45 -5.28
C GLY A 24 6.72 -2.85 -5.18
N LEU A 25 5.87 -1.94 -4.68
CA LEU A 25 4.43 -2.16 -4.57
C LEU A 25 3.76 -2.31 -5.94
N SER A 26 4.19 -1.53 -6.94
CA SER A 26 3.69 -1.64 -8.32
C SER A 26 3.88 -3.06 -8.89
N ALA A 27 5.12 -3.55 -8.88
CA ALA A 27 5.46 -4.89 -9.36
C ALA A 27 4.76 -5.99 -8.54
N LEU A 28 4.66 -5.79 -7.22
CA LEU A 28 4.00 -6.72 -6.31
C LEU A 28 2.50 -6.86 -6.61
N VAL A 29 1.78 -5.74 -6.72
CA VAL A 29 0.34 -5.73 -7.01
C VAL A 29 0.06 -6.35 -8.38
N ALA A 30 0.89 -6.02 -9.38
CA ALA A 30 0.82 -6.62 -10.71
C ALA A 30 0.89 -8.16 -10.64
N ARG A 31 1.90 -8.68 -9.92
CA ARG A 31 2.10 -10.11 -9.73
C ARG A 31 0.95 -10.78 -8.98
N LEU A 32 0.50 -10.21 -7.86
CA LEU A 32 -0.54 -10.81 -7.02
C LEU A 32 -1.91 -10.83 -7.70
N LEU A 33 -2.21 -9.85 -8.55
CA LEU A 33 -3.47 -9.77 -9.30
C LEU A 33 -3.38 -10.41 -10.70
N GLY A 34 -2.20 -10.85 -11.13
CA GLY A 34 -1.99 -11.41 -12.48
C GLY A 34 -2.30 -10.40 -13.60
N LYS A 35 -2.01 -9.11 -13.38
CA LYS A 35 -2.28 -8.03 -14.34
C LYS A 35 -0.98 -7.37 -14.80
N PRO A 36 -0.92 -6.87 -16.04
CA PRO A 36 0.22 -6.08 -16.50
C PRO A 36 0.51 -4.93 -15.54
N GLU A 37 1.78 -4.74 -15.18
CA GLU A 37 2.20 -3.65 -14.30
C GLU A 37 1.89 -2.27 -14.91
N SER A 38 1.87 -2.18 -16.25
CA SER A 38 1.45 -0.97 -16.98
C SER A 38 0.02 -0.51 -16.67
N TYR A 39 -0.80 -1.35 -16.03
CA TYR A 39 -2.15 -0.99 -15.58
C TYR A 39 -2.22 -0.69 -14.08
N VAL A 40 -1.11 -0.77 -13.35
CA VAL A 40 -1.05 -0.55 -11.91
C VAL A 40 -0.68 0.90 -11.62
N MET A 41 -1.44 1.52 -10.73
CA MET A 41 -1.12 2.83 -10.17
C MET A 41 -0.92 2.69 -8.66
N ILE A 42 0.14 3.28 -8.15
CA ILE A 42 0.40 3.42 -6.71
C ILE A 42 0.34 4.91 -6.36
N SER A 43 -0.45 5.24 -5.35
CA SER A 43 -0.59 6.62 -4.84
C SER A 43 -0.26 6.64 -3.36
N LEU A 44 0.59 7.58 -2.95
CA LEU A 44 0.97 7.78 -1.55
C LEU A 44 0.68 9.22 -1.13
N ALA A 45 -0.29 9.37 -0.24
CA ALA A 45 -0.58 10.59 0.50
C ALA A 45 0.17 10.52 1.85
N ALA A 46 1.36 11.14 1.90
CA ALA A 46 2.12 11.26 3.14
C ALA A 46 1.61 12.45 3.98
N ARG A 47 1.88 12.41 5.30
CA ARG A 47 1.53 13.47 6.27
C ARG A 47 0.02 13.68 6.43
N ALA A 48 -0.74 12.59 6.43
CA ALA A 48 -2.15 12.66 6.78
C ALA A 48 -2.33 12.78 8.30
N ASP A 49 -3.27 13.62 8.74
CA ASP A 49 -3.72 13.62 10.13
C ASP A 49 -4.59 12.38 10.35
N MET A 50 -4.14 11.47 11.21
CA MET A 50 -4.80 10.19 11.44
C MET A 50 -4.87 9.86 12.93
N SER A 51 -5.98 9.26 13.35
CA SER A 51 -6.07 8.54 14.61
C SER A 51 -6.50 7.09 14.35
N PHE A 52 -5.93 6.16 15.10
CA PHE A 52 -6.28 4.75 15.02
C PHE A 52 -6.27 4.15 16.42
N ALA A 53 -7.31 3.39 16.78
CA ALA A 53 -7.49 2.82 18.11
C ALA A 53 -7.35 3.85 19.27
N GLY A 54 -7.77 5.09 19.05
CA GLY A 54 -7.67 6.18 20.03
C GLY A 54 -6.25 6.79 20.19
N SER A 55 -5.30 6.43 19.33
CA SER A 55 -3.92 6.94 19.33
C SER A 55 -3.61 7.74 18.07
N ILE A 56 -2.65 8.68 18.19
CA ILE A 56 -2.04 9.43 17.08
C ILE A 56 -0.64 8.89 16.70
N ALA A 57 -0.28 7.70 17.18
CA ALA A 57 0.93 7.03 16.73
C ALA A 57 0.91 6.79 15.21
N PRO A 58 2.08 6.65 14.55
CA PRO A 58 2.16 6.40 13.11
C PRO A 58 1.23 5.28 12.65
N ALA A 59 0.39 5.58 11.67
CA ALA A 59 -0.62 4.68 11.14
C ALA A 59 -0.64 4.74 9.61
N CYS A 60 -1.20 3.71 8.99
CA CYS A 60 -1.34 3.60 7.55
C CYS A 60 -2.73 3.06 7.21
N TYR A 61 -3.40 3.72 6.26
CA TYR A 61 -4.60 3.23 5.60
C TYR A 61 -4.24 2.90 4.15
N ALA A 62 -4.62 1.71 3.70
CA ALA A 62 -4.39 1.26 2.34
C ALA A 62 -5.69 0.76 1.72
N GLU A 63 -5.97 1.20 0.49
CA GLU A 63 -7.13 0.81 -0.29
C GLU A 63 -6.68 0.28 -1.65
N LEU A 64 -7.00 -0.98 -1.95
CA LEU A 64 -6.73 -1.59 -3.25
C LEU A 64 -8.03 -1.71 -4.06
N LYS A 65 -8.12 -0.95 -5.14
CA LYS A 65 -9.23 -1.02 -6.11
C LYS A 65 -8.79 -1.79 -7.34
N ASN A 66 -9.67 -2.63 -7.87
CA ASN A 66 -9.40 -3.42 -9.05
C ASN A 66 -10.68 -3.62 -9.87
N VAL A 67 -10.59 -3.43 -11.18
CA VAL A 67 -11.69 -3.77 -12.11
C VAL A 67 -11.75 -5.30 -12.26
N GLY A 68 -12.87 -5.92 -11.89
CA GLY A 68 -13.09 -7.37 -11.92
C GLY A 68 -13.38 -7.94 -10.53
N THR A 69 -13.19 -9.24 -10.36
CA THR A 69 -13.43 -9.93 -9.08
C THR A 69 -12.14 -10.12 -8.29
N MET A 70 -12.27 -10.10 -6.96
CA MET A 70 -11.23 -10.51 -6.02
C MET A 70 -11.85 -11.55 -5.09
N SER A 71 -11.34 -12.77 -5.13
CA SER A 71 -11.82 -13.84 -4.26
C SER A 71 -11.38 -13.60 -2.80
N PRO A 72 -12.08 -14.17 -1.80
CA PRO A 72 -11.70 -14.02 -0.38
C PRO A 72 -10.24 -14.43 -0.11
N GLY A 73 -9.77 -15.54 -0.68
CA GLY A 73 -8.38 -15.99 -0.49
C GLY A 73 -7.34 -15.07 -1.15
N GLN A 74 -7.67 -14.44 -2.29
CA GLN A 74 -6.81 -13.41 -2.88
C GLN A 74 -6.75 -12.18 -1.96
N THR A 75 -7.90 -11.74 -1.44
CA THR A 75 -7.97 -10.58 -0.53
C THR A 75 -7.18 -10.84 0.76
N GLU A 76 -7.28 -12.02 1.36
CA GLU A 76 -6.49 -12.39 2.54
C GLU A 76 -4.98 -12.34 2.27
N ASN A 77 -4.53 -12.95 1.18
CA ASN A 77 -3.12 -12.95 0.79
C ASN A 77 -2.62 -11.53 0.47
N LEU A 78 -3.42 -10.73 -0.25
CA LEU A 78 -3.10 -9.33 -0.55
C LEU A 78 -2.95 -8.51 0.73
N SER A 79 -3.90 -8.60 1.66
CA SER A 79 -3.83 -7.89 2.93
C SER A 79 -2.58 -8.26 3.71
N LYS A 80 -2.27 -9.56 3.84
CA LYS A 80 -1.08 -10.03 4.56
C LYS A 80 0.21 -9.47 3.95
N VAL A 81 0.39 -9.62 2.64
CA VAL A 81 1.63 -9.23 1.96
C VAL A 81 1.77 -7.71 1.90
N LEU A 82 0.68 -6.97 1.61
CA LEU A 82 0.72 -5.51 1.58
C LEU A 82 0.97 -4.91 2.96
N CYS A 83 0.37 -5.43 4.04
CA CYS A 83 0.66 -4.95 5.39
C CYS A 83 2.13 -5.14 5.76
N GLN A 84 2.73 -6.29 5.43
CA GLN A 84 4.15 -6.55 5.67
C GLN A 84 5.05 -5.56 4.93
N GLU A 85 4.75 -5.32 3.65
CA GLU A 85 5.54 -4.43 2.79
C GLU A 85 5.40 -2.95 3.20
N LEU A 86 4.19 -2.52 3.55
CA LEU A 86 3.92 -1.17 4.05
C LEU A 86 4.53 -0.95 5.44
N SER A 87 4.43 -1.92 6.34
CA SER A 87 5.07 -1.87 7.66
C SER A 87 6.59 -1.68 7.51
N ARG A 88 7.24 -2.49 6.67
CA ARG A 88 8.67 -2.37 6.38
C ARG A 88 9.04 -1.04 5.72
N GLY A 89 8.24 -0.61 4.74
CA GLY A 89 8.54 0.57 3.92
C GLY A 89 8.27 1.91 4.60
N LEU A 90 7.26 1.96 5.48
CA LEU A 90 6.79 3.18 6.15
C LEU A 90 7.16 3.24 7.63
N GLY A 91 7.64 2.13 8.23
CA GLY A 91 7.95 2.06 9.65
C GLY A 91 6.71 2.12 10.55
N VAL A 92 5.57 1.65 10.04
CA VAL A 92 4.31 1.52 10.81
C VAL A 92 4.19 0.10 11.38
N PRO A 93 3.64 -0.07 12.59
CA PRO A 93 3.49 -1.38 13.23
C PRO A 93 2.48 -2.30 12.51
#